data_AF-A0AAE1P6V6-F1
#
_entry.id   AF-A0AAE1P6V6-F1
#
_cell.length_a   1.000
_cell.length_b   1.000
_cell.length_c   1.000
_cell.angle_alpha   90.00
_cell.angle_beta   90.00
_cell.angle_gamma   90.00
#
_symmetry.space_group_name_H-M   'P 1'
#
loop_
_entity.id
_entity.type
_entity.pdbx_description
1 polymer ?
#
loop_
_entity_poly.entity_id
_entity_poly.type
_entity_poly.pdbx_seq_one_letter_code
_entity_poly.pdbx_strand_id
1 'polypeptide(L)'
;MSSTVIPPVPTVREAHEAFVSGHSGSSAVELIQAVWVVFPALVVTAIVVQRRVGWWWFMGECVIIVLPLVLSFTSMANYTMEMWLAMTALAASSLYLVSQLHIPYTKSGYVDKKRIGCVTSLRGMLNLVTTVAILAVDFRSFPRRFAKTEEYGYSLMDMGAIGFVIVNGVVEGRKRCNLWIVVKDVVMLTVLGVGRLWLTRMADYQHHITEYGLHANFFFTLAFIKLSCSWWAWRLKIGGAVGVAVCLCVCHHLWLTTGGGEALVFGPAPRDTLFLANREWVVSMPGYLASYFMGLALGSYIFSSSVRNNTPKLTNMMVGLAVCLFGCVLALHNYLGPPSRRLANPTFVLFAMFFSILALAHYLVAETLVSSFLPGLSAVPVVFHAINQRPLLCFLLANVTTGIINKTINTLTVDYPWDVCIIATYTLGITAWLAACTRNTALTPSG
;
A
#
# COMPACT_ATOMS: atom_id res chain seq x y z
N MET A 1 -8.35 56.03 -9.78
CA MET A 1 -8.49 55.16 -8.60
C MET A 1 -8.66 53.74 -9.10
N SER A 2 -7.56 52.98 -9.16
CA SER A 2 -7.59 51.55 -9.45
C SER A 2 -8.17 50.86 -8.22
N SER A 3 -9.40 50.37 -8.32
CA SER A 3 -9.98 49.50 -7.31
C SER A 3 -9.16 48.23 -7.28
N THR A 4 -8.30 48.09 -6.27
CA THR A 4 -7.68 46.83 -5.88
C THR A 4 -8.80 45.86 -5.53
N VAL A 5 -9.21 45.07 -6.52
CA VAL A 5 -10.09 43.93 -6.32
C VAL A 5 -9.31 42.96 -5.44
N ILE A 6 -9.58 42.99 -4.14
CA ILE A 6 -9.08 41.98 -3.21
C ILE A 6 -9.61 40.65 -3.74
N PRO A 7 -8.73 39.68 -4.07
CA PRO A 7 -9.20 38.39 -4.53
C PRO A 7 -10.12 37.78 -3.47
N PRO A 8 -11.22 37.11 -3.87
CA PRO A 8 -12.14 36.51 -2.91
C PRO A 8 -11.38 35.55 -2.00
N VAL A 9 -11.70 35.56 -0.71
CA VAL A 9 -11.12 34.62 0.27
C VAL A 9 -11.42 33.21 -0.25
N PRO A 10 -10.39 32.36 -0.45
CA PRO A 10 -10.59 31.03 -0.98
C PRO A 10 -11.50 30.23 -0.04
N THR A 11 -12.44 29.50 -0.63
CA THR A 11 -13.28 28.59 0.14
C THR A 11 -12.40 27.55 0.83
N VAL A 12 -12.86 26.98 1.97
CA VAL A 12 -12.13 25.90 2.67
C VAL A 12 -11.80 24.76 1.71
N ARG A 13 -12.69 24.52 0.73
CA ARG A 13 -12.49 23.61 -0.40
C ARG A 13 -11.25 24.01 -1.22
N GLU A 14 -11.25 25.17 -1.87
CA GLU A 14 -10.13 25.61 -2.71
C GLU A 14 -8.79 25.64 -1.96
N ALA A 15 -8.80 25.96 -0.67
CA ALA A 15 -7.62 25.90 0.17
C ALA A 15 -7.07 24.47 0.32
N HIS A 16 -7.93 23.44 0.47
CA HIS A 16 -7.50 22.04 0.54
C HIS A 16 -6.93 21.54 -0.79
N GLU A 17 -7.52 21.92 -1.93
CA GLU A 17 -7.01 21.50 -3.25
C GLU A 17 -5.68 22.14 -3.57
N ALA A 18 -5.53 23.44 -3.30
CA ALA A 18 -4.24 24.11 -3.39
C ALA A 18 -3.20 23.46 -2.47
N PHE A 19 -3.62 22.97 -1.29
CA PHE A 19 -2.74 22.34 -0.32
C PHE A 19 -2.23 20.94 -0.76
N VAL A 20 -3.02 20.19 -1.53
CA VAL A 20 -2.69 18.82 -1.95
C VAL A 20 -2.13 18.73 -3.38
N SER A 21 -2.17 19.82 -4.16
CA SER A 21 -1.71 19.86 -5.56
C SER A 21 -0.28 20.38 -5.72
N GLY A 22 0.36 20.08 -6.86
CA GLY A 22 1.61 20.75 -7.28
C GLY A 22 2.91 20.14 -6.73
N HIS A 23 2.86 18.91 -6.23
CA HIS A 23 4.01 18.27 -5.57
C HIS A 23 4.84 17.41 -6.53
N SER A 24 6.16 17.40 -6.33
CA SER A 24 7.13 16.61 -7.10
C SER A 24 7.66 15.37 -6.35
N GLY A 25 7.12 15.10 -5.17
CA GLY A 25 7.46 13.92 -4.37
C GLY A 25 8.70 14.08 -3.49
N SER A 26 9.22 12.95 -3.02
CA SER A 26 10.42 12.78 -2.20
C SER A 26 11.52 12.02 -2.94
N SER A 27 12.63 11.76 -2.26
CA SER A 27 13.61 10.77 -2.75
C SER A 27 13.07 9.34 -2.57
N ALA A 28 13.59 8.40 -3.37
CA ALA A 28 13.26 6.98 -3.23
C ALA A 28 13.65 6.43 -1.85
N VAL A 29 14.81 6.84 -1.33
CA VAL A 29 15.33 6.38 -0.02
C VAL A 29 14.43 6.84 1.11
N GLU A 30 14.00 8.09 1.08
CA GLU A 30 13.12 8.65 2.10
C GLU A 30 11.75 7.96 2.15
N LEU A 31 11.16 7.70 0.97
CA LEU A 31 9.92 6.93 0.87
C LEU A 31 10.06 5.53 1.48
N ILE A 32 11.18 4.87 1.18
CA ILE A 32 11.51 3.56 1.72
C ILE A 32 11.58 3.62 3.26
N GLN A 33 12.35 4.55 3.81
CA GLN A 33 12.51 4.72 5.26
C GLN A 33 11.19 5.01 5.99
N ALA A 34 10.32 5.83 5.40
CA ALA A 34 9.06 6.24 6.02
C ALA A 34 8.15 5.05 6.38
N VAL A 35 8.16 3.99 5.57
CA VAL A 35 7.36 2.77 5.82
C VAL A 35 8.14 1.73 6.62
N TRP A 36 9.46 1.73 6.52
CA TRP A 36 10.33 0.69 7.08
C TRP A 36 10.40 0.62 8.60
N VAL A 37 10.05 1.71 9.29
CA VAL A 37 9.94 1.74 10.76
C VAL A 37 9.04 0.65 11.32
N VAL A 38 8.10 0.12 10.52
CA VAL A 38 7.17 -0.93 10.95
C VAL A 38 7.84 -2.30 11.07
N PHE A 39 8.90 -2.60 10.32
CA PHE A 39 9.47 -3.96 10.32
C PHE A 39 10.09 -4.37 11.66
N PRO A 40 10.92 -3.53 12.32
CA PRO A 40 11.37 -3.84 13.67
C PRO A 40 10.21 -3.90 14.68
N ALA A 41 9.15 -3.11 14.46
CA ALA A 41 7.94 -3.16 15.29
C ALA A 41 7.24 -4.53 15.22
N LEU A 42 7.30 -5.25 14.09
CA LEU A 42 6.78 -6.61 13.97
C LEU A 42 7.55 -7.59 14.89
N VAL A 43 8.87 -7.46 14.98
CA VAL A 43 9.70 -8.29 15.87
C VAL A 43 9.37 -8.02 17.34
N VAL A 44 9.29 -6.75 17.73
CA VAL A 44 8.89 -6.35 19.09
C VAL A 44 7.50 -6.88 19.42
N THR A 45 6.55 -6.73 18.51
CA THR A 45 5.18 -7.23 18.66
C THR A 45 5.14 -8.74 18.87
N ALA A 46 5.89 -9.49 18.06
CA ALA A 46 5.96 -10.94 18.18
C ALA A 46 6.39 -11.37 19.58
N ILE A 47 7.46 -10.73 20.10
CA ILE A 47 8.02 -11.04 21.41
C ILE A 47 7.07 -10.65 22.55
N VAL A 48 6.53 -9.43 22.52
CA VAL A 48 5.79 -8.84 23.65
C VAL A 48 4.36 -9.38 23.72
N VAL A 49 3.69 -9.51 22.57
CA VAL A 49 2.23 -9.64 22.50
C VAL A 49 1.75 -11.04 22.11
N GLN A 50 2.35 -11.68 21.12
CA GLN A 50 1.70 -12.82 20.43
C GLN A 50 1.46 -14.09 21.27
N ARG A 51 2.13 -14.25 22.42
CA ARG A 51 1.85 -15.34 23.36
C ARG A 51 0.68 -15.06 24.30
N ARG A 52 0.08 -13.86 24.21
CA ARG A 52 -0.91 -13.36 25.15
C ARG A 52 -2.25 -13.14 24.44
N VAL A 53 -3.33 -13.45 25.13
CA VAL A 53 -4.71 -13.43 24.59
C VAL A 53 -5.48 -12.28 25.24
N GLY A 54 -6.35 -11.64 24.46
CA GLY A 54 -7.30 -10.64 24.96
C GLY A 54 -7.11 -9.24 24.38
N TRP A 55 -8.12 -8.40 24.61
CA TRP A 55 -8.21 -7.06 24.02
C TRP A 55 -7.06 -6.13 24.40
N TRP A 56 -6.58 -6.18 25.65
CA TRP A 56 -5.45 -5.34 26.09
C TRP A 56 -4.17 -5.61 25.30
N TRP A 57 -3.88 -6.88 25.03
CA TRP A 57 -2.71 -7.30 24.25
C TRP A 57 -2.85 -6.91 22.78
N PHE A 58 -4.04 -7.11 22.22
CA PHE A 58 -4.32 -6.68 20.85
C PHE A 58 -4.21 -5.16 20.67
N MET A 59 -4.68 -4.35 21.63
CA MET A 59 -4.48 -2.91 21.62
C MET A 59 -3.00 -2.53 21.74
N GLY A 60 -2.24 -3.22 22.59
CA GLY A 60 -0.79 -3.05 22.69
C GLY A 60 -0.07 -3.29 21.36
N GLU A 61 -0.41 -4.38 20.66
CA GLU A 61 0.10 -4.65 19.31
C GLU A 61 -0.29 -3.56 18.30
N CYS A 62 -1.55 -3.12 18.32
CA CYS A 62 -1.99 -2.04 17.44
C CYS A 62 -1.17 -0.77 17.70
N VAL A 63 -0.91 -0.40 18.96
CA VAL A 63 -0.11 0.78 19.29
C VAL A 63 1.34 0.63 18.83
N ILE A 64 1.99 -0.52 19.07
CA ILE A 64 3.38 -0.77 18.68
C ILE A 64 3.57 -0.67 17.16
N ILE A 65 2.56 -1.06 16.37
CA ILE A 65 2.64 -1.02 14.91
C ILE A 65 2.16 0.32 14.33
N VAL A 66 1.03 0.83 14.80
CA VAL A 66 0.36 2.02 14.26
C VAL A 66 1.10 3.29 14.63
N LEU A 67 1.54 3.43 15.89
CA LEU A 67 2.10 4.70 16.36
C LEU A 67 3.41 5.07 15.64
N PRO A 68 4.40 4.18 15.47
CA PRO A 68 5.60 4.51 14.70
C PRO A 68 5.29 4.85 13.24
N LEU A 69 4.29 4.19 12.65
CA LEU A 69 3.87 4.46 11.27
C LEU A 69 3.20 5.82 11.12
N VAL A 70 2.32 6.20 12.06
CA VAL A 70 1.68 7.52 12.04
C VAL A 70 2.73 8.61 12.23
N LEU A 71 3.65 8.44 13.19
CA LEU A 71 4.72 9.40 13.47
C LEU A 71 5.66 9.56 12.26
N SER A 72 6.02 8.47 11.57
CA SER A 72 6.89 8.53 10.39
C SER A 72 6.23 9.23 9.19
N PHE A 73 4.90 9.24 9.13
CA PHE A 73 4.14 9.97 8.10
C PHE A 73 3.81 11.41 8.49
N THR A 74 4.08 11.81 9.74
CA THR A 74 3.65 13.11 10.27
C THR A 74 4.81 13.83 10.95
N SER A 75 4.77 14.02 12.27
CA SER A 75 5.69 14.86 13.02
C SER A 75 7.15 14.41 12.98
N MET A 76 7.40 13.11 12.77
CA MET A 76 8.75 12.54 12.73
C MET A 76 9.20 12.17 11.32
N ALA A 77 8.55 12.68 10.28
CA ALA A 77 8.89 12.37 8.90
C ALA A 77 10.30 12.83 8.46
N ASN A 78 10.90 13.80 9.16
CA ASN A 78 12.29 14.19 8.94
C ASN A 78 13.30 13.32 9.71
N TYR A 79 12.82 12.50 10.66
CA TYR A 79 13.63 11.69 11.56
C TYR A 79 13.38 10.19 11.37
N THR A 80 13.01 9.78 10.15
CA THR A 80 12.62 8.40 9.83
C THR A 80 13.76 7.41 10.04
N MET A 81 15.01 7.83 9.83
CA MET A 81 16.19 7.00 10.08
C MET A 81 16.41 6.76 11.57
N GLU A 82 16.32 7.81 12.37
CA GLU A 82 16.49 7.78 13.82
C GLU A 82 15.40 6.90 14.46
N MET A 83 14.15 7.04 14.00
CA MET A 83 13.05 6.16 14.41
C MET A 83 13.32 4.70 14.06
N TRP A 84 13.80 4.43 12.84
CA TRP A 84 14.10 3.07 12.40
C TRP A 84 15.25 2.46 13.21
N LEU A 85 16.31 3.21 13.48
CA LEU A 85 17.42 2.79 14.33
C LEU A 85 16.97 2.52 15.76
N ALA A 86 16.16 3.41 16.35
CA ALA A 86 15.63 3.24 17.70
C ALA A 86 14.73 1.99 17.81
N MET A 87 13.83 1.77 16.84
CA MET A 87 12.98 0.58 16.82
C MET A 87 13.78 -0.71 16.57
N THR A 88 14.85 -0.65 15.78
CA THR A 88 15.77 -1.77 15.57
C THR A 88 16.56 -2.10 16.82
N ALA A 89 17.06 -1.09 17.54
CA ALA A 89 17.70 -1.27 18.83
C ALA A 89 16.74 -1.90 19.84
N LEU A 90 15.49 -1.43 19.92
CA LEU A 90 14.46 -2.01 20.79
C LEU A 90 14.17 -3.48 20.43
N ALA A 91 14.06 -3.81 19.14
CA ALA A 91 13.87 -5.18 18.68
C ALA A 91 15.06 -6.08 19.05
N ALA A 92 16.29 -5.60 18.84
CA ALA A 92 17.52 -6.33 19.18
C ALA A 92 17.65 -6.54 20.70
N SER A 93 17.39 -5.52 21.51
CA SER A 93 17.37 -5.64 22.98
C SER A 93 16.30 -6.63 23.44
N SER A 94 15.12 -6.60 22.83
CA SER A 94 14.03 -7.56 23.15
C SER A 94 14.43 -9.00 22.82
N LEU A 95 15.05 -9.23 21.66
CA LEU A 95 15.57 -10.55 21.27
C LEU A 95 16.69 -11.02 22.21
N TYR A 96 17.61 -10.13 22.57
CA TYR A 96 18.68 -10.44 23.51
C TYR A 96 18.11 -10.85 24.87
N LEU A 97 17.19 -10.08 25.44
CA LEU A 97 16.53 -10.42 26.71
C LEU A 97 15.84 -11.78 26.66
N VAL A 98 15.10 -12.06 25.58
CA VAL A 98 14.46 -13.37 25.37
C VAL A 98 15.48 -14.50 25.31
N SER A 99 16.60 -14.31 24.62
CA SER A 99 17.66 -15.32 24.53
C SER A 99 18.29 -15.64 25.89
N GLN A 100 18.41 -14.64 26.78
CA GLN A 100 18.93 -14.86 28.14
C GLN A 100 17.91 -15.61 29.01
N LEU A 101 16.62 -15.31 28.85
CA LEU A 101 15.56 -15.87 29.68
C LEU A 101 15.21 -17.34 29.39
N HIS A 102 15.83 -17.98 28.38
CA HIS A 102 15.60 -19.39 28.02
C HIS A 102 14.11 -19.79 28.02
N ILE A 103 13.26 -18.91 27.48
CA ILE A 103 11.80 -19.06 27.60
C ILE A 103 11.39 -20.40 26.99
N PRO A 104 10.77 -21.31 27.75
CA PRO A 104 10.43 -22.63 27.26
C PRO A 104 9.51 -22.56 26.04
N TYR A 105 9.73 -23.50 25.12
CA TYR A 105 8.89 -23.70 23.96
C TYR A 105 7.47 -24.07 24.39
N THR A 106 6.55 -23.13 24.26
CA THR A 106 5.12 -23.39 24.39
C THR A 106 4.51 -23.48 23.00
N LYS A 107 3.91 -24.64 22.67
CA LYS A 107 2.98 -24.76 21.53
C LYS A 107 1.74 -23.90 21.81
N SER A 108 1.80 -22.60 21.58
CA SER A 108 0.62 -21.75 21.59
C SER A 108 0.86 -20.50 20.78
N GLY A 109 -0.06 -20.25 19.88
CA GLY A 109 -0.06 -19.20 18.88
C GLY A 109 -0.92 -19.68 17.73
N TYR A 110 -2.00 -18.97 17.43
CA TYR A 110 -2.87 -19.26 16.29
C TYR A 110 -2.05 -19.19 15.00
N VAL A 111 -1.54 -20.34 14.54
CA VAL A 111 -0.92 -20.44 13.21
C VAL A 111 -2.07 -20.76 12.25
N ASP A 112 -2.56 -19.75 11.53
CA ASP A 112 -3.47 -19.98 10.41
C ASP A 112 -2.73 -20.76 9.31
N LYS A 113 -2.72 -22.09 9.42
CA LYS A 113 -2.07 -23.00 8.48
C LYS A 113 -2.60 -22.85 7.04
N LYS A 114 -3.72 -22.15 6.82
CA LYS A 114 -4.30 -21.94 5.47
C LYS A 114 -3.69 -20.74 4.74
N ARG A 115 -3.06 -19.79 5.43
CA ARG A 115 -2.53 -18.54 4.83
C ARG A 115 -1.00 -18.50 4.94
N ILE A 116 -0.34 -18.05 3.87
CA ILE A 116 1.11 -17.80 3.90
C ILE A 116 1.35 -16.48 4.63
N GLY A 117 2.19 -16.51 5.68
CA GLY A 117 2.45 -15.36 6.54
C GLY A 117 2.93 -14.12 5.77
N CYS A 118 3.90 -14.28 4.86
CA CYS A 118 4.44 -13.15 4.10
C CYS A 118 3.42 -12.45 3.19
N VAL A 119 2.51 -13.21 2.56
CA VAL A 119 1.43 -12.64 1.75
C VAL A 119 0.41 -11.94 2.64
N THR A 120 0.16 -12.46 3.84
CA THR A 120 -0.73 -11.83 4.82
C THR A 120 -0.14 -10.50 5.30
N SER A 121 1.15 -10.47 5.63
CA SER A 121 1.84 -9.26 6.07
C SER A 121 1.93 -8.20 4.98
N LEU A 122 2.27 -8.57 3.74
CA LEU A 122 2.31 -7.63 2.62
C LEU A 122 0.94 -6.95 2.40
N ARG A 123 -0.14 -7.75 2.42
CA ARG A 123 -1.52 -7.27 2.27
C ARG A 123 -1.98 -6.40 3.44
N GLY A 124 -1.64 -6.82 4.66
CA GLY A 124 -2.00 -6.12 5.90
C GLY A 124 -1.31 -4.76 5.96
N MET A 125 0.00 -4.73 5.71
CA MET A 125 0.80 -3.51 5.63
C MET A 125 0.26 -2.54 4.59
N LEU A 126 0.00 -2.99 3.36
CA LEU A 126 -0.53 -2.13 2.31
C LEU A 126 -1.84 -1.45 2.72
N ASN A 127 -2.77 -2.21 3.31
CA ASN A 127 -4.04 -1.65 3.80
C ASN A 127 -3.83 -0.69 4.97
N LEU A 128 -2.92 -1.01 5.90
CA LEU A 128 -2.63 -0.15 7.04
C LEU A 128 -1.99 1.17 6.62
N VAL A 129 -0.94 1.12 5.80
CA VAL A 129 -0.27 2.30 5.23
C VAL A 129 -1.27 3.16 4.46
N THR A 130 -2.12 2.53 3.64
CA THR A 130 -3.18 3.25 2.92
C THR A 130 -4.15 3.92 3.89
N THR A 131 -4.59 3.22 4.93
CA THR A 131 -5.54 3.74 5.93
C THR A 131 -4.99 4.99 6.61
N VAL A 132 -3.72 4.96 7.04
CA VAL A 132 -3.07 6.13 7.65
C VAL A 132 -2.94 7.26 6.62
N ALA A 133 -2.40 6.97 5.44
CA ALA A 133 -2.04 7.99 4.46
C ALA A 133 -3.25 8.73 3.86
N ILE A 134 -4.38 8.06 3.63
CA ILE A 134 -5.57 8.71 3.05
C ILE A 134 -6.21 9.75 3.96
N LEU A 135 -6.04 9.64 5.28
CA LEU A 135 -6.49 10.67 6.21
C LEU A 135 -5.36 11.68 6.47
N ALA A 136 -4.13 11.20 6.68
CA ALA A 136 -3.01 12.06 7.05
C ALA A 136 -2.72 13.14 6.02
N VAL A 137 -2.90 12.85 4.72
CA VAL A 137 -2.65 13.82 3.63
C VAL A 137 -3.43 15.13 3.78
N ASP A 138 -4.59 15.10 4.44
CA ASP A 138 -5.45 16.28 4.62
C ASP A 138 -5.00 17.17 5.79
N PHE A 139 -4.05 16.71 6.62
CA PHE A 139 -3.48 17.47 7.75
C PHE A 139 -2.14 18.12 7.38
N ARG A 140 -1.83 19.25 8.03
CA ARG A 140 -0.54 19.96 7.86
C ARG A 140 0.68 19.17 8.30
N SER A 141 0.53 18.30 9.30
CA SER A 141 1.61 17.43 9.78
C SER A 141 2.13 16.46 8.73
N PHE A 142 1.32 16.07 7.73
CA PHE A 142 1.77 15.17 6.69
C PHE A 142 2.64 15.93 5.67
N PRO A 143 3.91 15.54 5.48
CA PRO A 143 4.79 16.23 4.54
C PRO A 143 4.27 16.16 3.11
N ARG A 144 4.28 17.30 2.43
CA ARG A 144 3.78 17.40 1.05
C ARG A 144 4.59 16.58 0.04
N ARG A 145 5.87 16.29 0.34
CA ARG A 145 6.70 15.36 -0.44
C ARG A 145 6.17 13.91 -0.47
N PHE A 146 5.28 13.53 0.46
CA PHE A 146 4.58 12.23 0.44
C PHE A 146 3.21 12.30 -0.22
N ALA A 147 2.73 13.49 -0.60
CA ALA A 147 1.51 13.67 -1.38
C ALA A 147 1.76 13.28 -2.85
N LYS A 148 0.67 13.09 -3.60
CA LYS A 148 0.72 12.57 -4.96
C LYS A 148 1.57 13.45 -5.87
N THR A 149 2.38 12.83 -6.74
CA THR A 149 3.18 13.59 -7.71
C THR A 149 2.34 14.03 -8.91
N GLU A 150 2.62 15.23 -9.43
CA GLU A 150 1.91 15.78 -10.60
C GLU A 150 2.44 15.30 -11.95
N GLU A 151 3.75 15.08 -12.06
CA GLU A 151 4.38 14.62 -13.31
C GLU A 151 5.30 13.44 -13.03
N TYR A 152 6.39 13.71 -12.31
CA TYR A 152 7.46 12.76 -12.03
C TYR A 152 7.88 12.83 -10.56
N GLY A 153 8.35 11.72 -10.01
CA GLY A 153 8.91 11.66 -8.66
C GLY A 153 8.51 10.41 -7.89
N TYR A 154 9.07 10.26 -6.69
CA TYR A 154 8.74 9.17 -5.78
C TYR A 154 7.80 9.71 -4.70
N SER A 155 6.69 9.04 -4.43
CA SER A 155 5.78 9.47 -3.37
C SER A 155 5.06 8.30 -2.73
N LEU A 156 4.76 8.42 -1.43
CA LEU A 156 4.02 7.43 -0.67
C LEU A 156 2.62 7.21 -1.22
N MET A 157 1.92 8.32 -1.50
CA MET A 157 0.54 8.26 -2.01
C MET A 157 0.45 7.65 -3.42
N ASP A 158 1.56 7.61 -4.15
CA ASP A 158 1.61 7.02 -5.48
C ASP A 158 1.68 5.49 -5.44
N MET A 159 2.25 4.92 -4.37
CA MET A 159 2.46 3.47 -4.23
C MET A 159 1.17 2.68 -3.96
N GLY A 160 0.14 3.34 -3.41
CA GLY A 160 -1.08 2.66 -2.95
C GLY A 160 -1.78 1.89 -4.06
N ALA A 161 -2.20 2.58 -5.12
CA ALA A 161 -3.02 1.99 -6.18
C ALA A 161 -2.30 0.84 -6.90
N ILE A 162 -1.04 1.04 -7.30
CA ILE A 162 -0.24 0.01 -7.98
C ILE A 162 0.12 -1.14 -7.03
N GLY A 163 0.35 -0.85 -5.75
CA GLY A 163 0.56 -1.86 -4.71
C GLY A 163 -0.63 -2.83 -4.60
N PHE A 164 -1.87 -2.33 -4.63
CA PHE A 164 -3.06 -3.20 -4.61
C PHE A 164 -3.15 -4.09 -5.85
N VAL A 165 -2.75 -3.58 -7.01
CA VAL A 165 -2.72 -4.34 -8.26
C VAL A 165 -1.67 -5.45 -8.20
N ILE A 166 -0.45 -5.15 -7.76
CA ILE A 166 0.63 -6.13 -7.54
C ILE A 166 0.16 -7.21 -6.56
N VAL A 167 -0.39 -6.81 -5.41
CA VAL A 167 -0.88 -7.71 -4.37
C VAL A 167 -1.99 -8.63 -4.88
N ASN A 168 -2.91 -8.11 -5.70
CA ASN A 168 -3.93 -8.93 -6.35
C ASN A 168 -3.30 -9.97 -7.29
N GLY A 169 -2.31 -9.58 -8.09
CA GLY A 169 -1.52 -10.51 -8.91
C GLY A 169 -0.85 -11.59 -8.07
N VAL A 170 -0.19 -11.22 -6.96
CA VAL A 170 0.44 -12.16 -6.02
C VAL A 170 -0.57 -13.18 -5.52
N VAL A 171 -1.75 -12.73 -5.09
CA VAL A 171 -2.82 -13.60 -4.58
C VAL A 171 -3.34 -14.57 -5.65
N GLU A 172 -3.48 -14.13 -6.90
CA GLU A 172 -3.92 -14.97 -8.02
C GLU A 172 -2.85 -15.95 -8.51
N GLY A 173 -1.59 -15.76 -8.13
CA GLY A 173 -0.50 -16.73 -8.34
C GLY A 173 -0.74 -18.11 -7.70
N ARG A 174 -1.76 -18.26 -6.85
CA ARG A 174 -2.27 -19.56 -6.37
C ARG A 174 -2.90 -20.42 -7.46
N LYS A 175 -3.22 -19.83 -8.63
CA LYS A 175 -3.85 -20.49 -9.78
C LYS A 175 -5.16 -21.20 -9.45
N ARG A 176 -5.93 -20.63 -8.51
CA ARG A 176 -7.30 -21.06 -8.22
C ARG A 176 -8.25 -20.24 -9.07
N CYS A 177 -8.78 -20.80 -10.15
CA CYS A 177 -9.75 -20.11 -10.99
C CYS A 177 -11.17 -20.53 -10.64
N ASN A 178 -12.03 -19.53 -10.52
CA ASN A 178 -13.46 -19.68 -10.66
C ASN A 178 -13.96 -18.43 -11.39
N LEU A 179 -14.39 -18.59 -12.64
CA LEU A 179 -14.85 -17.48 -13.47
C LEU A 179 -16.03 -16.73 -12.82
N TRP A 180 -16.87 -17.45 -12.08
CA TRP A 180 -17.97 -16.83 -11.32
C TRP A 180 -17.46 -15.89 -10.24
N ILE A 181 -16.34 -16.22 -9.58
CA ILE A 181 -15.71 -15.32 -8.60
C ILE A 181 -15.17 -14.08 -9.31
N VAL A 182 -14.54 -14.24 -10.48
CA VAL A 182 -14.04 -13.09 -11.27
C VAL A 182 -15.20 -12.17 -11.68
N VAL A 183 -16.29 -12.73 -12.22
CA VAL A 183 -17.48 -11.96 -12.61
C VAL A 183 -18.07 -11.24 -11.39
N LYS A 184 -18.22 -11.92 -10.26
CA LYS A 184 -18.71 -11.32 -9.01
C LYS A 184 -17.80 -10.18 -8.53
N ASP A 185 -16.49 -10.37 -8.55
CA ASP A 185 -15.52 -9.34 -8.16
C ASP A 185 -15.61 -8.12 -9.08
N VAL A 186 -15.68 -8.34 -10.39
CA VAL A 186 -15.81 -7.25 -11.40
C VAL A 186 -17.11 -6.48 -11.17
N VAL A 187 -18.26 -7.16 -11.05
CA VAL A 187 -19.55 -6.51 -10.79
C VAL A 187 -19.52 -5.69 -9.50
N MET A 188 -19.00 -6.27 -8.41
CA MET A 188 -18.88 -5.58 -7.12
C MET A 188 -17.99 -4.33 -7.24
N LEU A 189 -16.83 -4.44 -7.88
CA LEU A 189 -15.92 -3.31 -8.07
C LEU A 189 -16.53 -2.22 -8.96
N THR A 190 -17.26 -2.60 -10.02
CA THR A 190 -17.97 -1.65 -10.87
C THR A 190 -19.06 -0.92 -10.10
N VAL A 191 -19.85 -1.61 -9.28
CA VAL A 191 -20.87 -0.99 -8.42
C VAL A 191 -20.23 -0.01 -7.44
N LEU A 192 -19.12 -0.39 -6.80
CA LEU A 192 -18.38 0.52 -5.91
C LEU A 192 -17.81 1.73 -6.67
N GLY A 193 -17.34 1.53 -7.90
CA GLY A 193 -16.85 2.61 -8.76
C GLY A 193 -17.94 3.61 -9.13
N VAL A 194 -19.14 3.13 -9.48
CA VAL A 194 -20.32 3.98 -9.73
C VAL A 194 -20.76 4.69 -8.46
N GLY A 195 -20.83 3.97 -7.34
CA GLY A 195 -21.17 4.53 -6.03
C GLY A 195 -20.21 5.64 -5.62
N ARG A 196 -18.89 5.45 -5.81
CA ARG A 196 -17.89 6.50 -5.56
C ARG A 196 -18.14 7.73 -6.42
N LEU A 197 -18.31 7.56 -7.74
CA LEU A 197 -18.53 8.68 -8.66
C LEU A 197 -19.78 9.50 -8.27
N TRP A 198 -20.85 8.80 -7.89
CA TRP A 198 -22.09 9.44 -7.46
C TRP A 198 -21.91 10.17 -6.13
N LEU A 199 -21.35 9.49 -5.12
CA LEU A 199 -21.15 10.06 -3.77
C LEU A 199 -20.20 11.26 -3.78
N THR A 200 -19.10 11.23 -4.54
CA THR A 200 -18.16 12.35 -4.58
C THR A 200 -18.77 13.57 -5.24
N ARG A 201 -19.62 13.39 -6.25
CA ARG A 201 -20.37 14.49 -6.87
C ARG A 201 -21.43 15.06 -5.95
N MET A 202 -22.19 14.22 -5.25
CA MET A 202 -23.19 14.68 -4.28
C MET A 202 -22.56 15.34 -3.06
N ALA A 203 -21.38 14.87 -2.66
CA ALA A 203 -20.64 15.40 -1.51
C ALA A 203 -19.84 16.67 -1.82
N ASP A 204 -19.85 17.15 -3.07
CA ASP A 204 -19.00 18.23 -3.59
C ASP A 204 -17.51 18.06 -3.19
N TYR A 205 -17.06 16.81 -3.19
CA TYR A 205 -15.70 16.46 -2.80
C TYR A 205 -14.73 16.75 -3.94
N GLN A 206 -13.52 17.22 -3.60
CA GLN A 206 -12.51 17.59 -4.57
C GLN A 206 -12.02 16.36 -5.34
N HIS A 207 -12.26 16.37 -6.64
CA HIS A 207 -11.84 15.30 -7.53
C HIS A 207 -10.70 15.81 -8.40
N HIS A 208 -9.45 15.50 -8.02
CA HIS A 208 -8.29 15.79 -8.85
C HIS A 208 -8.37 15.01 -10.17
N ILE A 209 -8.71 15.71 -11.25
CA ILE A 209 -8.85 15.13 -12.59
C ILE A 209 -7.53 14.52 -13.06
N THR A 210 -6.39 14.98 -12.55
CA THR A 210 -5.06 14.46 -12.86
C THR A 210 -4.80 13.04 -12.34
N GLU A 211 -5.65 12.49 -11.46
CA GLU A 211 -5.46 11.14 -10.93
C GLU A 211 -5.90 10.03 -11.88
N TYR A 212 -7.14 10.10 -12.35
CA TYR A 212 -7.77 9.09 -13.20
C TYR A 212 -8.54 9.72 -14.37
N GLY A 213 -8.64 11.04 -14.44
CA GLY A 213 -9.53 11.76 -15.34
C GLY A 213 -10.90 12.03 -14.74
N LEU A 214 -11.88 12.39 -15.57
CA LEU A 214 -13.15 12.95 -15.10
C LEU A 214 -14.11 11.93 -14.47
N HIS A 215 -14.07 10.68 -14.91
CA HIS A 215 -15.04 9.64 -14.52
C HIS A 215 -14.40 8.38 -13.95
N ALA A 216 -13.19 8.06 -14.38
CA ALA A 216 -12.51 6.86 -13.92
C ALA A 216 -12.06 7.01 -12.45
N ASN A 217 -11.91 5.88 -11.77
CA ASN A 217 -11.42 5.85 -10.39
C ASN A 217 -10.77 4.49 -10.10
N PHE A 218 -10.18 4.37 -8.92
CA PHE A 218 -9.46 3.18 -8.48
C PHE A 218 -10.28 1.87 -8.58
N PHE A 219 -11.58 1.88 -8.29
CA PHE A 219 -12.39 0.67 -8.38
C PHE A 219 -12.59 0.23 -9.84
N PHE A 220 -12.79 1.18 -10.77
CA PHE A 220 -12.84 0.88 -12.19
C PHE A 220 -11.49 0.35 -12.71
N THR A 221 -10.37 0.88 -12.22
CA THR A 221 -9.02 0.32 -12.51
C THR A 221 -8.92 -1.13 -12.08
N LEU A 222 -9.31 -1.46 -10.84
CA LEU A 222 -9.28 -2.85 -10.37
C LEU A 222 -10.23 -3.77 -11.17
N ALA A 223 -11.43 -3.29 -11.51
CA ALA A 223 -12.39 -4.05 -12.31
C ALA A 223 -11.83 -4.36 -13.71
N PHE A 224 -11.23 -3.37 -14.37
CA PHE A 224 -10.62 -3.54 -15.69
C PHE A 224 -9.43 -4.51 -15.66
N ILE A 225 -8.57 -4.41 -14.66
CA ILE A 225 -7.43 -5.33 -14.49
C ILE A 225 -7.91 -6.75 -14.23
N LYS A 226 -8.89 -6.94 -13.34
CA LYS A 226 -9.50 -8.25 -13.09
C LYS A 226 -10.06 -8.87 -14.35
N LEU A 227 -10.82 -8.10 -15.13
CA LEU A 227 -11.38 -8.55 -16.39
C LEU A 227 -10.29 -8.94 -17.40
N SER A 228 -9.26 -8.11 -17.53
CA SER A 228 -8.20 -8.27 -18.52
C SER A 228 -7.21 -9.38 -18.18
N CYS A 229 -6.86 -9.55 -16.90
CA CYS A 229 -5.74 -10.39 -16.49
C CYS A 229 -6.14 -11.73 -15.87
N SER A 230 -7.31 -11.87 -15.23
CA SER A 230 -7.66 -13.10 -14.51
C SER A 230 -7.75 -14.32 -15.44
N TRP A 231 -8.13 -14.13 -16.71
CA TRP A 231 -8.09 -15.21 -17.71
C TRP A 231 -6.67 -15.61 -18.14
N TRP A 232 -5.67 -14.75 -17.98
CA TRP A 232 -4.28 -15.12 -18.25
C TRP A 232 -3.60 -15.71 -17.02
N ALA A 233 -4.04 -15.29 -15.82
CA ALA A 233 -3.45 -15.66 -14.53
C ALA A 233 -3.29 -17.16 -14.32
N TRP A 234 -4.26 -17.97 -14.77
CA TRP A 234 -4.21 -19.43 -14.64
C TRP A 234 -3.32 -20.15 -15.67
N ARG A 235 -3.10 -19.56 -16.85
CA ARG A 235 -2.46 -20.20 -18.02
C ARG A 235 -0.97 -19.92 -18.06
N LEU A 236 -0.58 -18.69 -17.70
CA LEU A 236 0.81 -18.28 -17.74
C LEU A 236 1.61 -18.97 -16.64
N LYS A 237 2.75 -19.56 -17.03
CA LYS A 237 3.82 -19.93 -16.09
C LYS A 237 4.61 -18.66 -15.73
N ILE A 238 5.49 -18.76 -14.72
CA ILE A 238 6.30 -17.63 -14.24
C ILE A 238 6.99 -16.90 -15.40
N GLY A 239 7.71 -17.63 -16.27
CA GLY A 239 8.39 -17.03 -17.43
C GLY A 239 7.44 -16.34 -18.42
N GLY A 240 6.25 -16.90 -18.66
CA GLY A 240 5.24 -16.30 -19.52
C GLY A 240 4.65 -15.01 -18.92
N ALA A 241 4.38 -15.00 -17.62
CA ALA A 241 3.90 -13.80 -16.92
C ALA A 241 4.94 -12.67 -16.93
N VAL A 242 6.22 -12.99 -16.70
CA VAL A 242 7.33 -12.03 -16.80
C VAL A 242 7.47 -11.54 -18.24
N GLY A 243 7.43 -12.43 -19.23
CA GLY A 243 7.52 -12.06 -20.65
C GLY A 243 6.41 -11.09 -21.09
N VAL A 244 5.16 -11.34 -20.68
CA VAL A 244 4.04 -10.43 -20.94
C VAL A 244 4.23 -9.09 -20.23
N ALA A 245 4.66 -9.08 -18.97
CA ALA A 245 4.92 -7.84 -18.24
C ALA A 245 6.01 -6.98 -18.91
N VAL A 246 7.13 -7.60 -19.30
CA VAL A 246 8.22 -6.91 -20.00
C VAL A 246 7.76 -6.39 -21.36
N CYS A 247 7.02 -7.20 -22.13
CA CYS A 247 6.45 -6.78 -23.41
C CYS A 247 5.52 -5.56 -23.25
N LEU A 248 4.62 -5.59 -22.25
CA LEU A 248 3.75 -4.46 -21.94
C LEU A 248 4.55 -3.21 -21.58
N CYS A 249 5.57 -3.31 -20.71
CA CYS A 249 6.43 -2.18 -20.35
C CYS A 249 7.16 -1.59 -21.57
N VAL A 250 7.71 -2.44 -22.45
CA VAL A 250 8.43 -1.99 -23.65
C VAL A 250 7.48 -1.31 -24.62
N CYS A 251 6.36 -1.96 -24.98
CA CYS A 251 5.36 -1.38 -25.88
C CYS A 251 4.76 -0.09 -25.33
N HIS A 252 4.51 -0.03 -24.02
CA HIS A 252 4.00 1.16 -23.35
C HIS A 252 5.02 2.30 -23.36
N HIS A 253 6.29 2.02 -23.08
CA HIS A 253 7.34 3.04 -23.17
C HIS A 253 7.50 3.61 -24.58
N LEU A 254 7.47 2.74 -25.60
CA LEU A 254 7.47 3.18 -27.00
C LEU A 254 6.25 4.06 -27.30
N TRP A 255 5.06 3.67 -26.83
CA TRP A 255 3.86 4.48 -27.02
C TRP A 255 3.93 5.84 -26.30
N LEU A 256 4.50 5.89 -25.09
CA LEU A 256 4.70 7.13 -24.34
C LEU A 256 5.64 8.09 -25.07
N THR A 257 6.76 7.58 -25.58
CA THR A 257 7.85 8.38 -26.17
C THR A 257 7.63 8.73 -27.64
N THR A 258 7.31 7.76 -28.49
CA THR A 258 7.16 7.98 -29.94
C THR A 258 5.70 8.10 -30.37
N GLY A 259 4.79 7.45 -29.64
CA GLY A 259 3.36 7.43 -29.96
C GLY A 259 2.54 8.56 -29.32
N GLY A 260 3.17 9.52 -28.64
CA GLY A 260 2.53 10.71 -28.09
C GLY A 260 1.71 10.48 -26.80
N GLY A 261 1.83 9.32 -26.14
CA GLY A 261 1.09 9.02 -24.91
C GLY A 261 1.42 9.99 -23.76
N GLU A 262 2.68 10.42 -23.65
CA GLU A 262 3.08 11.43 -22.66
C GLU A 262 2.49 12.81 -22.96
N ALA A 263 2.59 13.25 -24.22
CA ALA A 263 2.02 14.51 -24.69
C ALA A 263 0.49 14.54 -24.52
N LEU A 264 -0.19 13.39 -24.57
CA LEU A 264 -1.63 13.31 -24.31
C LEU A 264 -1.97 13.67 -22.86
N VAL A 265 -1.14 13.25 -21.88
CA VAL A 265 -1.41 13.44 -20.45
C VAL A 265 -0.94 14.81 -19.95
N PHE A 266 0.26 15.22 -20.33
CA PHE A 266 0.87 16.47 -19.89
C PHE A 266 0.60 17.65 -20.81
N GLY A 267 0.23 17.40 -22.08
CA GLY A 267 -0.08 18.46 -23.03
C GLY A 267 -1.47 19.08 -22.88
N PRO A 268 -1.70 20.24 -23.52
CA PRO A 268 -2.97 20.95 -23.56
C PRO A 268 -3.93 20.28 -24.55
N ALA A 269 -4.28 19.01 -24.33
CA ALA A 269 -5.29 18.33 -25.13
C ALA A 269 -6.69 18.65 -24.56
N PRO A 270 -7.67 19.00 -25.42
CA PRO A 270 -9.03 19.28 -24.98
C PRO A 270 -9.70 17.99 -24.47
N ARG A 271 -10.65 18.10 -23.54
CA ARG A 271 -11.33 16.97 -22.87
C ARG A 271 -12.71 16.68 -23.45
N ASP A 272 -12.83 16.77 -24.78
CA ASP A 272 -14.14 16.83 -25.45
C ASP A 272 -14.80 15.45 -25.60
N THR A 273 -14.01 14.37 -25.60
CA THR A 273 -14.50 12.99 -25.72
C THR A 273 -14.36 12.23 -24.42
N LEU A 274 -15.17 11.18 -24.21
CA LEU A 274 -15.07 10.33 -23.03
C LEU A 274 -13.66 9.75 -22.83
N PHE A 275 -12.97 9.45 -23.93
CA PHE A 275 -11.59 8.98 -23.90
C PHE A 275 -10.64 10.06 -23.39
N LEU A 276 -10.67 11.26 -23.99
CA LEU A 276 -9.79 12.38 -23.60
C LEU A 276 -10.10 12.88 -22.19
N ALA A 277 -11.36 12.83 -21.77
CA ALA A 277 -11.78 13.13 -20.42
C ALA A 277 -11.13 12.19 -19.38
N ASN A 278 -10.80 10.95 -19.76
CA ASN A 278 -10.17 9.92 -18.92
C ASN A 278 -8.76 9.52 -19.39
N ARG A 279 -8.06 10.41 -20.10
CA ARG A 279 -6.75 10.13 -20.71
C ARG A 279 -5.72 9.62 -19.72
N GLU A 280 -5.70 10.14 -18.49
CA GLU A 280 -4.80 9.69 -17.42
C GLU A 280 -5.00 8.21 -17.07
N TRP A 281 -6.27 7.77 -16.97
CA TRP A 281 -6.60 6.37 -16.72
C TRP A 281 -6.21 5.49 -17.91
N VAL A 282 -6.54 5.89 -19.13
CA VAL A 282 -6.22 5.07 -20.31
C VAL A 282 -4.71 4.90 -20.50
N VAL A 283 -3.95 5.99 -20.43
CA VAL A 283 -2.50 5.96 -20.67
C VAL A 283 -1.78 5.14 -19.61
N SER A 284 -2.26 5.12 -18.36
CA SER A 284 -1.64 4.35 -17.28
C SER A 284 -1.99 2.85 -17.28
N MET A 285 -3.07 2.42 -17.95
CA MET A 285 -3.53 1.02 -17.89
C MET A 285 -2.46 -0.01 -18.29
N PRO A 286 -1.68 0.15 -19.38
CA PRO A 286 -0.65 -0.84 -19.73
C PRO A 286 0.38 -1.08 -18.62
N GLY A 287 0.80 -0.02 -17.91
CA GLY A 287 1.70 -0.12 -16.77
C GLY A 287 1.06 -0.88 -15.59
N TYR A 288 -0.21 -0.62 -15.28
CA TYR A 288 -0.94 -1.38 -14.27
C TYR A 288 -1.09 -2.87 -14.65
N LEU A 289 -1.40 -3.19 -15.91
CA LEU A 289 -1.46 -4.57 -16.40
C LEU A 289 -0.09 -5.26 -16.25
N ALA A 290 1.01 -4.58 -16.61
CA ALA A 290 2.36 -5.11 -16.42
C ALA A 290 2.65 -5.41 -14.94
N SER A 291 2.32 -4.47 -14.04
CA SER A 291 2.51 -4.64 -12.59
C SER A 291 1.72 -5.84 -12.03
N TYR A 292 0.51 -6.09 -12.56
CA TYR A 292 -0.29 -7.25 -12.21
C TYR A 292 0.42 -8.55 -12.60
N PHE A 293 0.93 -8.64 -13.82
CA PHE A 293 1.63 -9.85 -14.29
C PHE A 293 2.97 -10.07 -13.56
N MET A 294 3.68 -9.02 -13.16
CA MET A 294 4.84 -9.14 -12.26
C MET A 294 4.42 -9.69 -10.88
N GLY A 295 3.33 -9.17 -10.32
CA GLY A 295 2.73 -9.71 -9.09
C GLY A 295 2.33 -11.18 -9.24
N LEU A 296 1.73 -11.56 -10.36
CA LEU A 296 1.34 -12.94 -10.68
C LEU A 296 2.55 -13.89 -10.73
N ALA A 297 3.65 -13.45 -11.35
CA ALA A 297 4.90 -14.21 -11.39
C ALA A 297 5.45 -14.42 -9.98
N LEU A 298 5.50 -13.37 -9.16
CA LEU A 298 5.94 -13.43 -7.77
C LEU A 298 5.05 -14.37 -6.94
N GLY A 299 3.72 -14.24 -7.06
CA GLY A 299 2.77 -15.11 -6.39
C GLY A 299 2.97 -16.57 -6.77
N SER A 300 3.05 -16.86 -8.07
CA SER A 300 3.28 -18.22 -8.58
C SER A 300 4.55 -18.85 -8.02
N TYR A 301 5.59 -18.05 -7.81
CA TYR A 301 6.82 -18.49 -7.15
C TYR A 301 6.61 -18.77 -5.66
N ILE A 302 6.04 -17.82 -4.90
CA ILE A 302 5.78 -17.96 -3.45
C ILE A 302 4.90 -19.18 -3.14
N PHE A 303 3.89 -19.44 -3.98
CA PHE A 303 2.98 -20.57 -3.79
C PHE A 303 3.53 -21.91 -4.27
N SER A 304 4.69 -21.92 -4.92
CA SER A 304 5.36 -23.15 -5.37
C SER A 304 5.80 -24.01 -4.17
N SER A 305 5.59 -25.33 -4.30
CA SER A 305 6.00 -26.30 -3.28
C SER A 305 7.49 -26.26 -2.95
N SER A 306 8.33 -25.80 -3.89
CA SER A 306 9.79 -25.73 -3.73
C SER A 306 10.24 -24.73 -2.66
N VAL A 307 9.44 -23.69 -2.37
CA VAL A 307 9.81 -22.61 -1.45
C VAL A 307 8.79 -22.33 -0.36
N ARG A 308 7.52 -22.74 -0.56
CA ARG A 308 6.44 -22.49 0.41
C ARG A 308 6.75 -22.97 1.83
N ASN A 309 7.47 -24.08 1.95
CA ASN A 309 7.80 -24.69 3.24
C ASN A 309 9.24 -24.40 3.69
N ASN A 310 10.01 -23.60 2.92
CA ASN A 310 11.41 -23.30 3.20
C ASN A 310 11.60 -21.78 3.30
N THR A 311 11.22 -21.23 4.46
CA THR A 311 11.28 -19.79 4.75
C THR A 311 12.68 -19.19 4.53
N PRO A 312 13.80 -19.81 4.97
CA PRO A 312 15.13 -19.27 4.71
C PRO A 312 15.47 -19.18 3.22
N LYS A 313 15.15 -20.21 2.43
CA LYS A 313 15.35 -20.20 0.97
C LYS A 313 14.54 -19.09 0.31
N LEU A 314 13.28 -18.92 0.71
CA LEU A 314 12.43 -17.84 0.20
C LEU A 314 12.99 -16.47 0.59
N THR A 315 13.47 -16.32 1.84
CA THR A 315 14.09 -15.08 2.35
C THR A 315 15.28 -14.67 1.48
N ASN A 316 16.24 -15.58 1.28
CA ASN A 316 17.43 -15.31 0.48
C ASN A 316 17.09 -14.95 -0.97
N MET A 317 16.10 -15.63 -1.57
CA MET A 317 15.65 -15.29 -2.92
C MET A 317 15.03 -13.89 -2.98
N MET A 318 14.20 -13.53 -2.01
CA MET A 318 13.53 -12.22 -2.00
C MET A 318 14.50 -11.08 -1.74
N VAL A 319 15.50 -11.29 -0.88
CA VAL A 319 16.61 -10.33 -0.68
C VAL A 319 17.43 -10.17 -1.96
N GLY A 320 17.85 -11.28 -2.59
CA GLY A 320 18.59 -11.22 -3.85
C GLY A 320 17.81 -10.53 -4.98
N LEU A 321 16.50 -10.82 -5.06
CA LEU A 321 15.62 -10.17 -6.03
C LEU A 321 15.41 -8.68 -5.74
N ALA A 322 15.31 -8.28 -4.47
CA ALA A 322 15.23 -6.86 -4.09
C ALA A 322 16.49 -6.09 -4.53
N VAL A 323 17.68 -6.65 -4.28
CA VAL A 323 18.96 -6.05 -4.71
C VAL A 323 19.04 -5.95 -6.24
N CYS A 324 18.67 -7.02 -6.95
CA CYS A 324 18.64 -7.02 -8.41
C CYS A 324 17.69 -5.95 -8.97
N LEU A 325 16.45 -5.90 -8.46
CA LEU A 325 15.47 -4.93 -8.90
C LEU A 325 15.86 -3.49 -8.55
N PHE A 326 16.54 -3.27 -7.43
CA PHE A 326 17.07 -1.95 -7.09
C PHE A 326 18.06 -1.47 -8.16
N GLY A 327 19.00 -2.33 -8.58
CA GLY A 327 19.92 -2.04 -9.69
C GLY A 327 19.17 -1.75 -11.00
N CYS A 328 18.14 -2.53 -11.31
CA CYS A 328 17.32 -2.29 -12.50
C CYS A 328 16.52 -0.97 -12.42
N VAL A 329 15.99 -0.60 -11.26
CA VAL A 329 15.31 0.70 -11.06
C VAL A 329 16.28 1.85 -11.29
N LEU A 330 17.50 1.77 -10.75
CA LEU A 330 18.52 2.79 -10.97
C LEU A 330 18.90 2.90 -12.46
N ALA A 331 19.05 1.77 -13.15
CA ALA A 331 19.30 1.76 -14.59
C ALA A 331 18.13 2.42 -15.36
N LEU A 332 16.89 2.01 -15.12
CA LEU A 332 15.72 2.58 -15.79
C LEU A 332 15.55 4.07 -15.47
N HIS A 333 15.81 4.50 -14.25
CA HIS A 333 15.78 5.90 -13.87
C HIS A 333 16.76 6.74 -14.71
N ASN A 334 17.97 6.24 -14.92
CA ASN A 334 19.00 6.94 -15.70
C ASN A 334 18.75 6.91 -17.21
N TYR A 335 18.21 5.80 -17.76
CA TYR A 335 18.04 5.64 -19.20
C TYR A 335 16.66 6.06 -19.71
N LEU A 336 15.59 5.81 -18.95
CA LEU A 336 14.20 6.06 -19.35
C LEU A 336 13.58 7.25 -18.61
N GLY A 337 14.26 7.79 -17.61
CA GLY A 337 13.79 8.91 -16.80
C GLY A 337 13.07 8.50 -15.50
N PRO A 338 12.68 9.50 -14.69
CA PRO A 338 12.08 9.30 -13.38
C PRO A 338 10.73 8.57 -13.44
N PRO A 339 10.30 7.94 -12.33
CA PRO A 339 8.98 7.32 -12.26
C PRO A 339 7.88 8.37 -12.38
N SER A 340 6.81 8.03 -13.09
CA SER A 340 5.57 8.81 -13.16
C SER A 340 4.36 7.94 -12.85
N ARG A 341 3.62 8.30 -11.80
CA ARG A 341 2.35 7.64 -11.46
C ARG A 341 1.30 7.82 -12.56
N ARG A 342 1.15 9.04 -13.09
CA ARG A 342 0.10 9.39 -14.06
C ARG A 342 0.30 8.69 -15.40
N LEU A 343 1.55 8.51 -15.81
CA LEU A 343 1.87 7.72 -17.00
C LEU A 343 1.90 6.22 -16.69
N ALA A 344 2.16 5.83 -15.45
CA ALA A 344 2.52 4.48 -15.04
C ALA A 344 3.68 3.90 -15.87
N ASN A 345 4.72 4.71 -16.10
CA ASN A 345 5.86 4.36 -16.93
C ASN A 345 6.65 3.14 -16.36
N PRO A 346 7.52 2.48 -17.15
CA PRO A 346 8.24 1.30 -16.68
C PRO A 346 9.08 1.52 -15.43
N THR A 347 9.70 2.69 -15.27
CA THR A 347 10.46 3.05 -14.06
C THR A 347 9.56 3.01 -12.83
N PHE A 348 8.34 3.54 -12.91
CA PHE A 348 7.35 3.49 -11.84
C PHE A 348 6.87 2.07 -11.55
N VAL A 349 6.53 1.29 -12.59
CA VAL A 349 6.11 -0.12 -12.44
C VAL A 349 7.19 -0.95 -11.74
N LEU A 350 8.44 -0.79 -12.17
CA LEU A 350 9.57 -1.52 -11.60
C LEU A 350 9.87 -1.09 -10.17
N PHE A 351 9.79 0.22 -9.88
CA PHE A 351 9.95 0.73 -8.52
C PHE A 351 8.85 0.21 -7.58
N ALA A 352 7.59 0.16 -8.04
CA ALA A 352 6.49 -0.41 -7.28
C ALA A 352 6.67 -1.90 -6.97
N MET A 353 7.20 -2.65 -7.95
CA MET A 353 7.51 -4.06 -7.77
C MET A 353 8.68 -4.25 -6.79
N PHE A 354 9.75 -3.46 -6.95
CA PHE A 354 10.88 -3.42 -6.01
C PHE A 354 10.39 -3.14 -4.59
N PHE A 355 9.63 -2.08 -4.38
CA PHE A 355 9.09 -1.70 -3.07
C PHE A 355 8.25 -2.81 -2.43
N SER A 356 7.45 -3.52 -3.23
CA SER A 356 6.63 -4.66 -2.76
C SER A 356 7.49 -5.88 -2.37
N ILE A 357 8.50 -6.22 -3.17
CA ILE A 357 9.43 -7.34 -2.87
C ILE A 357 10.28 -7.01 -1.66
N LEU A 358 10.71 -5.76 -1.54
CA LEU A 358 11.48 -5.25 -0.43
C LEU A 358 10.71 -5.36 0.89
N ALA A 359 9.43 -4.98 0.89
CA ALA A 359 8.56 -5.17 2.06
C ALA A 359 8.39 -6.66 2.43
N LEU A 360 8.25 -7.53 1.42
CA LEU A 360 8.17 -8.97 1.63
C LEU A 360 9.48 -9.55 2.18
N ALA A 361 10.63 -9.10 1.67
CA ALA A 361 11.96 -9.51 2.13
C ALA A 361 12.18 -9.13 3.60
N HIS A 362 11.84 -7.90 3.99
CA HIS A 362 11.95 -7.46 5.39
C HIS A 362 11.08 -8.28 6.34
N TYR A 363 9.83 -8.56 5.94
CA TYR A 363 8.97 -9.43 6.73
C TYR A 363 9.54 -10.86 6.86
N LEU A 364 10.06 -11.42 5.77
CA LEU A 364 10.66 -12.76 5.80
C LEU A 364 11.91 -12.79 6.68
N VAL A 365 12.74 -11.74 6.65
CA VAL A 365 13.87 -11.57 7.58
C VAL A 365 13.35 -11.55 9.02
N ALA A 366 12.33 -10.74 9.33
CA ALA A 366 11.72 -10.71 10.66
C ALA A 366 11.18 -12.09 11.09
N GLU A 367 10.51 -12.82 10.21
CA GLU A 367 10.01 -14.18 10.46
C GLU A 367 11.17 -15.15 10.76
N THR A 368 12.24 -15.11 9.96
CA THR A 368 13.43 -15.98 10.17
C THR A 368 14.15 -15.65 11.48
N LEU A 369 14.27 -14.37 11.85
CA LEU A 369 14.85 -13.94 13.12
C LEU A 369 13.98 -14.44 14.28
N VAL A 370 12.69 -14.13 14.28
CA VAL A 370 11.76 -14.58 15.33
C VAL A 370 11.76 -16.11 15.45
N SER A 371 11.72 -16.84 14.34
CA SER A 371 11.74 -18.31 14.36
C SER A 371 13.03 -18.90 14.90
N SER A 372 14.17 -18.21 14.70
CA SER A 372 15.48 -18.65 15.18
C SER A 372 15.62 -18.48 16.70
N PHE A 373 15.10 -17.38 17.25
CA PHE A 373 15.16 -17.10 18.70
C PHE A 373 13.98 -17.69 19.48
N LEU A 374 12.81 -17.81 18.85
CA LEU A 374 11.56 -18.27 19.44
C LEU A 374 10.87 -19.29 18.51
N PRO A 375 11.33 -20.55 18.51
CA PRO A 375 10.76 -21.58 17.65
C PRO A 375 9.24 -21.71 17.81
N GLY A 376 8.52 -21.80 16.70
CA GLY A 376 7.05 -21.94 16.67
C GLY A 376 6.25 -20.64 16.78
N LEU A 377 6.92 -19.49 16.95
CA LEU A 377 6.28 -18.17 16.90
C LEU A 377 6.37 -17.59 15.49
N SER A 378 5.29 -16.97 15.01
CA SER A 378 5.25 -16.34 13.68
C SER A 378 5.23 -14.83 13.82
N ALA A 379 6.01 -14.08 13.05
CA ALA A 379 6.04 -12.62 13.10
C ALA A 379 4.79 -11.96 12.47
N VAL A 380 3.75 -12.70 12.05
CA VAL A 380 2.49 -12.11 11.56
C VAL A 380 1.68 -11.56 12.74
N PRO A 381 1.44 -10.25 12.83
CA PRO A 381 0.65 -9.68 13.90
C PRO A 381 -0.85 -9.97 13.70
N VAL A 382 -1.59 -10.09 14.80
CA VAL A 382 -3.04 -10.31 14.85
C VAL A 382 -3.82 -9.22 14.09
N VAL A 383 -3.36 -7.97 14.10
CA VAL A 383 -3.92 -6.82 13.39
C VAL A 383 -3.89 -7.05 11.88
N PHE A 384 -2.81 -7.62 11.36
CA PHE A 384 -2.75 -7.98 9.94
C PHE A 384 -3.71 -9.13 9.63
N HIS A 385 -3.89 -10.10 10.53
CA HIS A 385 -4.91 -11.12 10.35
C HIS A 385 -6.32 -10.52 10.32
N ALA A 386 -6.64 -9.60 11.23
CA ALA A 386 -7.93 -8.91 11.31
C ALA A 386 -8.24 -8.14 10.02
N ILE A 387 -7.30 -7.29 9.57
CA ILE A 387 -7.41 -6.54 8.31
C ILE A 387 -7.63 -7.49 7.12
N ASN A 388 -6.86 -8.59 7.06
CA ASN A 388 -6.94 -9.54 5.96
C ASN A 388 -8.18 -10.45 5.97
N GLN A 389 -9.02 -10.42 7.00
CA GLN A 389 -10.30 -11.14 6.95
C GLN A 389 -11.25 -10.49 5.96
N ARG A 390 -11.30 -9.15 5.94
CA ARG A 390 -12.16 -8.34 5.06
C ARG A 390 -11.41 -7.09 4.59
N PRO A 391 -10.39 -7.22 3.73
CA PRO A 391 -9.53 -6.09 3.33
C PRO A 391 -10.31 -5.00 2.59
N LEU A 392 -11.28 -5.36 1.74
CA LEU A 392 -12.13 -4.38 1.06
C LEU A 392 -12.98 -3.58 2.05
N LEU A 393 -13.46 -4.22 3.13
CA LEU A 393 -14.21 -3.53 4.18
C LEU A 393 -13.32 -2.54 4.93
N CYS A 394 -12.07 -2.92 5.24
CA CYS A 394 -11.07 -2.01 5.81
C CYS A 394 -10.89 -0.77 4.92
N PHE A 395 -10.67 -0.99 3.62
CA PHE A 395 -10.48 0.09 2.65
C PHE A 395 -11.71 1.02 2.56
N LEU A 396 -12.92 0.46 2.47
CA LEU A 396 -14.16 1.26 2.39
C LEU A 396 -14.43 2.03 3.69
N LEU A 397 -14.28 1.37 4.84
CA LEU A 397 -14.48 2.00 6.15
C LEU A 397 -13.52 3.17 6.32
N ALA A 398 -12.25 2.99 5.94
CA ALA A 398 -11.25 4.04 5.98
C ALA A 398 -11.67 5.24 5.10
N ASN A 399 -11.97 5.02 3.82
CA ASN A 399 -12.39 6.10 2.92
C ASN A 399 -13.65 6.86 3.40
N VAL A 400 -14.66 6.13 3.89
CA VAL A 400 -15.89 6.76 4.41
C VAL A 400 -15.60 7.58 5.67
N THR A 401 -14.81 7.02 6.59
CA THR A 401 -14.49 7.70 7.86
C THR A 401 -13.58 8.92 7.63
N THR A 402 -12.64 8.87 6.68
CA THR A 402 -11.91 10.05 6.21
C THR A 402 -12.86 11.13 5.70
N GLY A 403 -13.82 10.77 4.84
CA GLY A 403 -14.81 11.71 4.33
C GLY A 403 -15.68 12.33 5.42
N ILE A 404 -16.00 11.58 6.48
CA ILE A 404 -16.70 12.11 7.66
C ILE A 404 -15.81 13.10 8.40
N ILE A 405 -14.56 12.74 8.70
CA ILE A 405 -13.62 13.61 9.41
C ILE A 405 -13.45 14.94 8.66
N ASN A 406 -13.18 14.89 7.35
CA ASN A 406 -12.97 16.09 6.54
C ASN A 406 -14.21 17.00 6.45
N LYS A 407 -15.42 16.45 6.61
CA LYS A 407 -16.66 17.25 6.69
C LYS A 407 -16.93 17.82 8.08
N THR A 408 -16.44 17.16 9.12
CA THR A 408 -16.68 17.55 10.53
C THR A 408 -15.60 18.45 11.11
N ILE A 409 -14.36 18.33 10.64
CA ILE A 409 -13.18 19.01 11.16
C ILE A 409 -12.47 19.71 10.00
N ASN A 410 -12.13 20.99 10.18
CA ASN A 410 -11.24 21.67 9.25
C ASN A 410 -9.79 21.22 9.52
N THR A 411 -9.32 20.21 8.78
CA THR A 411 -8.02 19.56 9.00
C THR A 411 -6.83 20.51 8.77
N LEU A 412 -7.01 21.60 8.01
CA LEU A 412 -5.98 22.62 7.80
C LEU A 412 -5.71 23.49 9.03
N THR A 413 -6.64 23.56 9.98
CA THR A 413 -6.51 24.39 11.20
C THR A 413 -6.18 23.57 12.44
N VAL A 414 -6.03 22.26 12.31
CA VAL A 414 -5.65 21.40 13.43
C VAL A 414 -4.13 21.42 13.58
N ASP A 415 -3.67 21.90 14.72
CA ASP A 415 -2.26 21.98 15.06
C ASP A 415 -1.76 20.73 15.82
N TYR A 416 -0.45 20.50 15.78
CA TYR A 416 0.23 19.52 16.60
C TYR A 416 0.01 19.80 18.10
N PRO A 417 -0.27 18.78 18.94
CA PRO A 417 -0.24 17.33 18.65
C PRO A 417 -1.59 16.72 18.22
N TRP A 418 -2.64 17.53 18.06
CA TRP A 418 -4.01 17.05 17.87
C TRP A 418 -4.23 16.36 16.51
N ASP A 419 -3.54 16.83 15.47
CA ASP A 419 -3.53 16.20 14.15
C ASP A 419 -3.04 14.73 14.22
N VAL A 420 -1.88 14.50 14.84
CA VAL A 420 -1.31 13.17 15.07
C VAL A 420 -2.23 12.32 15.92
N CYS A 421 -2.82 12.88 16.98
CA CYS A 421 -3.77 12.17 17.84
C CYS A 421 -5.03 11.73 17.08
N ILE A 422 -5.58 12.58 16.20
CA ILE A 422 -6.74 12.24 15.37
C ILE A 422 -6.38 11.09 14.42
N ILE A 423 -5.26 11.18 13.71
CA ILE A 423 -4.82 10.15 12.75
C ILE A 423 -4.57 8.81 13.47
N ALA A 424 -3.91 8.83 14.63
CA ALA A 424 -3.66 7.63 15.42
C ALA A 424 -4.96 7.01 15.94
N THR A 425 -5.85 7.82 16.54
CA THR A 425 -7.14 7.34 17.08
C THR A 425 -8.04 6.78 15.99
N TYR A 426 -8.09 7.44 14.84
CA TYR A 426 -8.79 6.96 13.65
C TYR A 426 -8.28 5.58 13.21
N THR A 427 -6.95 5.43 13.11
CA THR A 427 -6.35 4.17 12.64
C THR A 427 -6.57 3.05 13.65
N LEU A 428 -6.36 3.31 14.94
CA LEU A 428 -6.61 2.36 16.03
C LEU A 428 -8.10 1.97 16.11
N GLY A 429 -9.01 2.93 15.91
CA GLY A 429 -10.45 2.68 15.91
C GLY A 429 -10.87 1.74 14.77
N ILE A 430 -10.34 1.96 13.57
CA ILE A 430 -10.60 1.09 12.41
C ILE A 430 -10.05 -0.33 12.65
N THR A 431 -8.82 -0.46 13.13
CA THR A 431 -8.23 -1.78 13.39
C THR A 431 -8.95 -2.52 14.51
N ALA A 432 -9.35 -1.82 15.58
CA ALA A 432 -10.15 -2.36 16.67
C ALA A 432 -11.52 -2.84 16.22
N TRP A 433 -12.23 -2.01 15.43
CA TRP A 433 -13.54 -2.35 14.90
C TRP A 433 -13.50 -3.58 13.99
N LEU A 434 -12.51 -3.63 13.08
CA LEU A 434 -12.32 -4.80 12.22
C LEU A 434 -12.06 -6.07 13.03
N ALA A 435 -11.23 -5.97 14.07
CA ALA A 435 -10.95 -7.09 14.94
C ALA A 435 -12.20 -7.55 15.70
N ALA A 436 -13.05 -6.63 16.16
CA ALA A 436 -14.32 -6.93 16.83
C ALA A 436 -15.34 -7.61 15.91
N CYS A 437 -15.41 -7.19 14.64
CA CYS A 437 -16.28 -7.81 13.64
C CYS A 437 -15.81 -9.21 13.22
N THR A 438 -14.59 -9.60 13.58
CA THR A 438 -14.03 -10.91 13.27
C THR A 438 -14.06 -11.80 14.50
N ARG A 439 -14.53 -13.05 14.37
CA ARG A 439 -14.35 -14.06 15.43
C ARG A 439 -12.87 -14.44 15.49
N ASN A 440 -12.07 -13.60 16.13
CA ASN A 440 -10.64 -13.79 16.25
C ASN A 440 -10.38 -14.53 17.57
N THR A 441 -9.95 -15.79 17.50
CA THR A 441 -9.67 -16.62 18.68
C THR A 441 -8.56 -16.06 19.58
N ALA A 442 -7.75 -15.12 19.06
CA ALA A 442 -6.77 -14.37 19.83
C ALA A 442 -7.38 -13.30 20.76
N LEU A 443 -8.65 -12.92 20.54
CA LEU A 443 -9.38 -11.92 21.35
C LEU A 443 -10.29 -12.57 22.40
N THR A 444 -10.87 -13.71 22.07
CA THR A 444 -11.77 -14.47 22.96
C THR A 444 -11.17 -15.85 23.21
N PRO A 445 -10.66 -16.14 24.42
CA PRO A 445 -10.25 -17.50 24.75
C PRO A 445 -11.44 -18.44 24.52
N SER A 446 -11.18 -19.58 23.88
CA SER A 446 -12.18 -20.65 23.82
C SER A 446 -12.38 -21.12 25.27
N GLY A 447 -13.60 -20.93 25.78
CA GLY A 447 -14.01 -21.49 27.07
C GLY A 447 -13.98 -23.01 27.06
#